data_AF-A0A9P5T6Y7-F1
#
_entry.id   AF-A0A9P5T6Y7-F1
#
_cell.length_a   1.000
_cell.length_b   1.000
_cell.length_c   1.000
_cell.angle_alpha   90.00
_cell.angle_beta   90.00
_cell.angle_gamma   90.00
#
_symmetry.space_group_name_H-M   'P 1'
#
loop_
_entity.id
_entity.type
_entity.pdbx_description
1 polymer ?
#
loop_
_entity_poly.entity_id
_entity_poly.type
_entity_poly.pdbx_seq_one_letter_code
_entity_poly.pdbx_strand_id
1 'polypeptide(L)'
;MPPSLTTIISFSVAWNEEMGKMVFIGGSAELNKKLYMFSYNEQDGWMDLTKAIKDPIPAPREDACFVSSNRGAKMVLFGGFSANGLGVLRDIHILDIATMSWTKGPDVGLKDQRGVAACGASNGYFIAWGGRDENKGASSIIVYDITNNTWTNAFVASPSPRVPRPTSSNGPVAAPPPFGTPSTDGQEGSNSTRSKTTVIVVCAVVLILAILAVVLFRARRARRPRNLQDSLEDVLPDRDTLSSSQNIITQPPSYSMPPGASEVLDYKPPIADVLYPPAPEHIPLQTEPIYRAARLPQNPHTVVRDR
;
A
#
# COMPACT_ATOMS: atom_id res chain seq x y z
N MET A 1 -3.32 -15.85 -8.47
CA MET A 1 -3.34 -14.37 -8.57
C MET A 1 -4.43 -13.99 -9.56
N PRO A 2 -5.26 -12.97 -9.27
CA PRO A 2 -6.29 -12.49 -10.19
C PRO A 2 -5.69 -12.12 -11.56
N PRO A 3 -6.36 -12.43 -12.69
CA PRO A 3 -5.84 -12.09 -14.02
C PRO A 3 -5.64 -10.59 -14.24
N SER A 4 -6.41 -9.75 -13.54
CA SER A 4 -6.21 -8.30 -13.56
C SER A 4 -4.88 -7.87 -12.94
N LEU A 5 -4.32 -8.64 -12.00
CA LEU A 5 -3.05 -8.31 -11.34
C LEU A 5 -1.82 -8.68 -12.16
N THR A 6 -1.95 -9.54 -13.18
CA THR A 6 -0.79 -9.98 -13.97
C THR A 6 -0.32 -8.94 -14.98
N THR A 7 -1.11 -7.90 -15.25
CA THR A 7 -0.80 -6.83 -16.20
C THR A 7 -0.60 -5.47 -15.55
N ILE A 8 -0.78 -5.37 -14.23
CA ILE A 8 -0.66 -4.10 -13.52
C ILE A 8 0.72 -4.02 -12.86
N ILE A 9 1.42 -2.91 -13.11
CA ILE A 9 2.74 -2.59 -12.55
C ILE A 9 2.66 -1.35 -11.65
N SER A 10 3.73 -1.08 -10.89
CA SER A 10 3.87 0.16 -10.10
C SER A 10 2.81 0.35 -9.00
N PHE A 11 2.36 -0.75 -8.40
CA PHE A 11 1.49 -0.71 -7.21
C PHE A 11 2.24 -0.17 -5.99
N SER A 12 1.48 0.52 -5.14
CA SER A 12 1.88 0.73 -3.76
C SER A 12 1.33 -0.41 -2.90
N VAL A 13 2.10 -0.84 -1.90
CA VAL A 13 1.72 -1.95 -1.02
C VAL A 13 2.02 -1.64 0.43
N ALA A 14 1.11 -2.03 1.32
CA ALA A 14 1.31 -1.95 2.76
C ALA A 14 0.59 -3.08 3.49
N TRP A 15 1.18 -3.56 4.59
CA TRP A 15 0.47 -4.42 5.54
C TRP A 15 -0.60 -3.60 6.27
N ASN A 16 -1.79 -4.16 6.43
CA ASN A 16 -2.84 -3.60 7.28
C ASN A 16 -3.07 -4.54 8.48
N GLU A 17 -2.84 -4.04 9.70
CA GLU A 17 -2.93 -4.89 10.90
C GLU A 17 -4.36 -5.32 11.24
N GLU A 18 -5.36 -4.49 10.95
CA GLU A 18 -6.76 -4.77 11.27
C GLU A 18 -7.34 -5.84 10.35
N MET A 19 -6.96 -5.81 9.07
CA MET A 19 -7.35 -6.82 8.08
C MET A 19 -6.51 -8.10 8.19
N GLY A 20 -5.28 -8.01 8.71
CA GLY A 20 -4.31 -9.09 8.67
C GLY A 20 -3.90 -9.45 7.23
N LYS A 21 -3.77 -8.44 6.36
CA LYS A 21 -3.52 -8.60 4.92
C LYS A 21 -2.53 -7.58 4.38
N MET A 22 -1.77 -7.98 3.37
CA MET A 22 -1.10 -7.05 2.47
C MET A 22 -2.17 -6.41 1.58
N VAL A 23 -2.17 -5.08 1.50
CA VAL A 23 -3.08 -4.31 0.67
C VAL A 23 -2.28 -3.65 -0.44
N PHE A 24 -2.73 -3.85 -1.68
CA PHE A 24 -2.13 -3.31 -2.90
C PHE A 24 -3.08 -2.26 -3.47
N ILE A 25 -2.56 -1.12 -3.89
CA ILE A 25 -3.37 -0.03 -4.44
C ILE A 25 -2.67 0.68 -5.59
N GLY A 26 -3.47 1.13 -6.56
CA GLY A 26 -2.99 1.90 -7.71
C GLY A 26 -2.43 1.01 -8.80
N GLY A 27 -1.32 1.45 -9.39
CA GLY A 27 -0.65 0.81 -10.51
C GLY A 27 -1.24 1.17 -11.88
N SER A 28 -0.44 0.92 -12.92
CA SER A 28 -0.81 1.13 -14.32
C SER A 28 -1.31 -0.17 -14.93
N ALA A 29 -2.53 -0.17 -15.46
CA ALA A 29 -2.99 -1.21 -16.38
C ALA A 29 -2.94 -0.65 -17.80
N GLU A 30 -2.39 -1.39 -18.77
CA GLU A 30 -2.30 -0.97 -20.19
C GLU A 30 -3.65 -0.55 -20.80
N LEU A 31 -4.77 -1.00 -20.22
CA LEU A 31 -6.09 -0.87 -20.82
C LEU A 31 -7.11 -0.09 -19.97
N ASN A 32 -6.83 0.24 -18.70
CA ASN A 32 -7.84 0.82 -17.81
C ASN A 32 -7.26 1.82 -16.79
N LYS A 33 -7.66 3.08 -16.93
CA LYS A 33 -7.35 4.21 -16.05
C LYS A 33 -8.22 4.22 -14.79
N LYS A 34 -8.16 3.17 -13.97
CA LYS A 34 -8.93 3.02 -12.72
C LYS A 34 -7.98 2.80 -11.54
N LEU A 35 -8.36 3.30 -10.36
CA LEU A 35 -7.69 2.93 -9.11
C LEU A 35 -8.09 1.51 -8.70
N TYR A 36 -7.16 0.58 -8.77
CA TYR A 36 -7.35 -0.79 -8.31
C TYR A 36 -6.97 -0.93 -6.83
N MET A 37 -7.66 -1.82 -6.12
CA MET A 37 -7.31 -2.18 -4.75
C MET A 37 -7.50 -3.67 -4.53
N PHE A 38 -6.44 -4.35 -4.08
CA PHE A 38 -6.45 -5.78 -3.80
C PHE A 38 -5.92 -6.04 -2.39
N SER A 39 -6.23 -7.22 -1.84
CA SER A 39 -5.59 -7.69 -0.62
C SER A 39 -5.16 -9.15 -0.74
N TYR A 40 -4.17 -9.52 0.07
CA TYR A 40 -3.63 -10.87 0.13
C TYR A 40 -3.24 -11.26 1.56
N ASN A 41 -3.60 -12.49 1.94
CA ASN A 41 -2.95 -13.27 2.99
C ASN A 41 -2.92 -14.74 2.57
N GLU A 42 -2.25 -15.58 3.34
CA GLU A 42 -2.14 -17.01 3.05
C GLU A 42 -3.49 -17.74 3.19
N GLN A 43 -4.33 -17.29 4.13
CA GLN A 43 -5.58 -17.95 4.49
C GLN A 43 -6.69 -17.73 3.45
N ASP A 44 -6.86 -16.49 2.98
CA ASP A 44 -7.93 -16.11 2.04
C ASP A 44 -7.43 -16.00 0.60
N GLY A 45 -6.11 -15.99 0.39
CA GLY A 45 -5.50 -15.72 -0.90
C GLY A 45 -5.78 -14.29 -1.37
N TRP A 46 -5.88 -14.11 -2.68
CA TRP A 46 -6.10 -12.81 -3.29
C TRP A 46 -7.57 -12.41 -3.30
N MET A 47 -7.85 -11.18 -2.89
CA MET A 47 -9.19 -10.59 -2.87
C MET A 47 -9.21 -9.24 -3.59
N ASP A 48 -10.20 -9.04 -4.46
CA ASP A 48 -10.46 -7.75 -5.12
C ASP A 48 -11.34 -6.85 -4.22
N LEU A 49 -10.77 -5.75 -3.76
CA LEU A 49 -11.41 -4.76 -2.90
C LEU A 49 -11.92 -3.54 -3.70
N THR A 50 -11.68 -3.50 -5.01
CA THR A 50 -11.98 -2.36 -5.88
C THR A 50 -13.47 -2.00 -5.91
N LYS A 51 -14.37 -2.96 -5.64
CA LYS A 51 -15.83 -2.72 -5.55
C LYS A 51 -16.29 -2.33 -4.14
N ALA A 52 -15.45 -2.53 -3.13
CA ALA A 52 -15.78 -2.24 -1.73
C ALA A 52 -15.46 -0.79 -1.34
N ILE A 53 -14.47 -0.17 -2.00
CA ILE A 53 -14.14 1.25 -1.80
C ILE A 53 -15.28 2.15 -2.28
N LYS A 54 -15.54 3.23 -1.53
CA LYS A 54 -16.63 4.17 -1.76
C LYS A 54 -16.11 5.54 -2.19
N ASP A 55 -16.94 6.27 -2.91
CA ASP A 55 -16.63 7.62 -3.37
C ASP A 55 -16.45 8.64 -2.23
N PRO A 56 -15.63 9.68 -2.43
CA PRO A 56 -14.88 9.98 -3.66
C PRO A 56 -13.59 9.14 -3.78
N ILE A 57 -13.49 8.33 -4.84
CA ILE A 57 -12.32 7.47 -5.07
C ILE A 57 -11.14 8.34 -5.53
N PRO A 58 -9.93 8.18 -4.94
CA PRO A 58 -8.73 8.88 -5.39
C PRO A 58 -8.44 8.63 -6.87
N ALA A 59 -7.87 9.63 -7.53
CA ALA A 59 -7.47 9.46 -8.93
C ALA A 59 -6.50 8.26 -9.09
N PRO A 60 -6.62 7.50 -10.21
CA PRO A 60 -5.69 6.43 -10.56
C PRO A 60 -4.24 6.92 -10.52
N ARG A 61 -3.37 6.14 -9.87
CA ARG A 61 -2.00 6.55 -9.59
C ARG A 61 -1.02 5.40 -9.46
N GLU A 62 0.23 5.71 -9.71
CA GLU A 62 1.38 4.81 -9.66
C GLU A 62 2.42 5.34 -8.68
N ASP A 63 3.24 4.45 -8.10
CA ASP A 63 4.36 4.80 -7.23
C ASP A 63 4.01 5.79 -6.10
N ALA A 64 2.80 5.68 -5.57
CA ALA A 64 2.34 6.51 -4.47
C ALA A 64 2.94 6.01 -3.14
N CYS A 65 3.01 6.90 -2.16
CA CYS A 65 3.18 6.50 -0.77
C CYS A 65 1.90 5.83 -0.28
N PHE A 66 2.01 4.62 0.28
CA PHE A 66 0.87 3.92 0.88
C PHE A 66 1.31 3.24 2.19
N VAL A 67 0.66 3.59 3.30
CA VAL A 67 1.03 3.10 4.64
C VAL A 67 -0.19 2.91 5.52
N SER A 68 -0.11 1.95 6.45
CA SER A 68 -1.11 1.80 7.50
C SER A 68 -0.86 2.76 8.65
N SER A 69 -1.94 3.20 9.29
CA SER A 69 -1.93 4.02 10.50
C SER A 69 -3.01 3.56 11.47
N ASN A 70 -2.90 4.00 12.72
CA ASN A 70 -3.90 3.76 13.76
C ASN A 70 -4.19 2.26 13.98
N ARG A 71 -3.13 1.42 13.94
CA ARG A 71 -3.20 -0.04 14.10
C ARG A 71 -4.11 -0.72 13.07
N GLY A 72 -4.04 -0.28 11.82
CA GLY A 72 -4.84 -0.85 10.74
C GLY A 72 -6.15 -0.13 10.48
N ALA A 73 -6.67 0.70 11.40
CA ALA A 73 -7.96 1.36 11.21
C ALA A 73 -7.98 2.33 10.03
N LYS A 74 -6.82 2.87 9.65
CA LYS A 74 -6.66 3.80 8.54
C LYS A 74 -5.54 3.36 7.60
N MET A 75 -5.69 3.65 6.32
CA MET A 75 -4.59 3.61 5.35
C MET A 75 -4.42 4.99 4.72
N VAL A 76 -3.18 5.45 4.57
CA VAL A 76 -2.86 6.75 4.00
C VAL A 76 -2.25 6.55 2.62
N LEU A 77 -2.81 7.21 1.62
CA LEU A 77 -2.35 7.25 0.24
C LEU A 77 -1.92 8.68 -0.10
N PHE A 78 -0.67 8.88 -0.50
CA PHE A 78 -0.15 10.21 -0.81
C PHE A 78 0.67 10.23 -2.09
N GLY A 79 0.47 11.27 -2.90
CA GLY A 79 1.27 11.56 -4.07
C GLY A 79 1.22 10.44 -5.11
N GLY A 80 2.37 10.17 -5.72
CA GLY A 80 2.50 9.26 -6.87
C GLY A 80 2.43 9.98 -8.21
N PHE A 81 2.52 9.23 -9.30
CA PHE A 81 2.31 9.73 -10.65
C PHE A 81 0.88 9.42 -11.09
N SER A 82 0.27 10.35 -11.83
CA SER A 82 -1.05 10.11 -12.42
C SER A 82 -0.96 9.00 -13.45
N ALA A 83 -1.73 7.91 -13.26
CA ALA A 83 -1.82 6.82 -14.24
C ALA A 83 -2.49 7.26 -15.56
N ASN A 84 -3.02 8.50 -15.59
CA ASN A 84 -3.63 9.07 -16.78
C ASN A 84 -2.62 9.79 -17.68
N GLY A 85 -1.35 9.87 -17.29
CA GLY A 85 -0.27 10.58 -17.99
C GLY A 85 -0.13 12.05 -17.62
N LEU A 86 -0.72 12.47 -16.49
CA LEU A 86 -0.77 13.89 -16.08
C LEU A 86 -0.07 14.12 -14.74
N GLY A 87 1.23 14.38 -14.75
CA GLY A 87 1.90 15.02 -13.62
C GLY A 87 2.12 14.15 -12.38
N VAL A 88 2.83 14.75 -11.44
CA VAL A 88 3.02 14.23 -10.08
C VAL A 88 1.87 14.73 -9.20
N LEU A 89 1.26 13.81 -8.47
CA LEU A 89 0.15 14.11 -7.57
C LEU A 89 0.67 14.69 -6.25
N ARG A 90 -0.14 15.56 -5.65
CA ARG A 90 0.15 16.28 -4.40
C ARG A 90 -0.92 16.09 -3.34
N ASP A 91 -1.92 15.28 -3.64
CA ASP A 91 -3.05 15.02 -2.77
C ASP A 91 -2.73 13.89 -1.77
N ILE A 92 -3.38 13.98 -0.62
CA ILE A 92 -3.37 12.94 0.41
C ILE A 92 -4.80 12.45 0.63
N HIS A 93 -4.94 11.14 0.75
CA HIS A 93 -6.22 10.46 0.98
C HIS A 93 -6.10 9.47 2.12
N ILE A 94 -7.10 9.45 2.98
CA ILE A 94 -7.17 8.58 4.15
C ILE A 94 -8.35 7.62 3.94
N LEU A 95 -8.06 6.33 3.82
CA LEU A 95 -9.06 5.27 3.78
C LEU A 95 -9.41 4.84 5.20
N ASP A 96 -10.70 4.89 5.53
CA ASP A 96 -11.24 4.23 6.71
C ASP A 96 -11.55 2.76 6.39
N ILE A 97 -10.92 1.82 7.10
CA ILE A 97 -11.04 0.38 6.79
C ILE A 97 -12.41 -0.18 7.16
N ALA A 98 -13.01 0.28 8.27
CA ALA A 98 -14.32 -0.20 8.70
C ALA A 98 -15.44 0.15 7.70
N THR A 99 -15.36 1.33 7.10
CA THR A 99 -16.39 1.84 6.19
C THR A 99 -16.03 1.72 4.72
N MET A 100 -14.75 1.48 4.41
CA MET A 100 -14.15 1.52 3.08
C MET A 100 -14.35 2.87 2.36
N SER A 101 -14.37 3.96 3.12
CA SER A 101 -14.61 5.31 2.60
C SER A 101 -13.34 6.16 2.64
N TRP A 102 -13.13 6.97 1.62
CA TRP A 102 -11.99 7.89 1.52
C TRP A 102 -12.32 9.26 2.09
N THR A 103 -11.33 9.87 2.74
CA THR A 103 -11.33 11.29 3.11
C THR A 103 -10.13 11.96 2.45
N LYS A 104 -10.38 12.97 1.63
CA LYS A 104 -9.31 13.78 1.01
C LYS A 104 -8.82 14.84 2.00
N GLY A 105 -7.50 14.95 2.18
CA GLY A 105 -6.86 16.05 2.89
C GLY A 105 -6.55 17.24 1.99
N PRO A 106 -6.08 18.38 2.56
CA PRO A 106 -5.55 19.47 1.74
C PRO A 106 -4.38 19.00 0.89
N ASP A 107 -4.25 19.53 -0.34
CA ASP A 107 -3.08 19.29 -1.18
C ASP A 107 -1.82 19.85 -0.50
N VAL A 108 -0.68 19.17 -0.65
CA VAL A 108 0.61 19.73 -0.24
C VAL A 108 1.04 20.84 -1.20
N GLY A 109 1.98 21.69 -0.79
CA GLY A 109 2.55 22.73 -1.65
C GLY A 109 3.17 22.15 -2.93
N LEU A 110 3.14 22.90 -4.03
CA LEU A 110 3.65 22.47 -5.34
C LEU A 110 5.08 21.93 -5.32
N LYS A 111 5.95 22.53 -4.50
CA LYS A 111 7.35 22.12 -4.34
C LYS A 111 7.53 20.76 -3.64
N ASP A 112 6.49 20.28 -2.98
CA ASP A 112 6.51 19.09 -2.14
C ASP A 112 5.75 17.90 -2.76
N GLN A 113 5.19 18.07 -3.96
CA GLN A 113 4.61 16.99 -4.75
C GLN A 113 5.70 15.95 -5.08
N ARG A 114 5.37 14.66 -4.98
CA ARG A 114 6.35 13.58 -5.18
C ARG A 114 5.69 12.25 -5.50
N GLY A 115 6.32 11.49 -6.38
CA GLY A 115 6.17 10.05 -6.52
C GLY A 115 7.42 9.32 -6.03
N VAL A 116 7.33 8.01 -5.85
CA VAL A 116 8.43 7.13 -5.37
C VAL A 116 9.04 7.60 -4.04
N ALA A 117 8.27 8.30 -3.21
CA ALA A 117 8.74 8.75 -1.91
C ALA A 117 8.70 7.61 -0.89
N ALA A 118 9.66 7.64 0.03
CA ALA A 118 9.61 6.80 1.21
C ALA A 118 8.66 7.44 2.22
N CYS A 119 7.89 6.63 2.92
CA CYS A 119 6.89 7.11 3.86
C CYS A 119 6.69 6.16 5.05
N GLY A 120 6.10 6.70 6.11
CA GLY A 120 5.74 5.97 7.31
C GLY A 120 4.59 6.68 8.03
N ALA A 121 3.98 5.98 8.98
CA ALA A 121 3.01 6.59 9.88
C ALA A 121 3.26 6.15 11.32
N SER A 122 3.07 7.06 12.26
CA SER A 122 3.20 6.80 13.69
C SER A 122 2.43 7.82 14.51
N ASN A 123 1.76 7.37 15.58
CA ASN A 123 1.02 8.23 16.51
C ASN A 123 0.04 9.23 15.84
N GLY A 124 -0.64 8.80 14.78
CA GLY A 124 -1.58 9.67 14.06
C GLY A 124 -0.90 10.68 13.13
N TYR A 125 0.39 10.56 12.89
CA TYR A 125 1.12 11.36 11.90
C TYR A 125 1.57 10.48 10.74
N PHE A 126 1.44 11.02 9.53
CA PHE A 126 2.10 10.52 8.33
C PHE A 126 3.36 11.35 8.07
N ILE A 127 4.42 10.71 7.60
CA ILE A 127 5.69 11.34 7.23
C ILE A 127 6.12 10.81 5.87
N ALA A 128 6.61 11.70 5.00
CA ALA A 128 7.23 11.34 3.72
C ALA A 128 8.54 12.09 3.50
N TRP A 129 9.49 11.43 2.86
CA TRP A 129 10.82 11.96 2.55
C TRP A 129 11.34 11.40 1.23
N GLY A 130 12.24 12.15 0.60
CA GLY A 130 12.76 11.80 -0.72
C GLY A 130 11.66 11.79 -1.78
N GLY A 131 11.82 10.92 -2.77
CA GLY A 131 10.97 10.86 -3.96
C GLY A 131 11.40 11.87 -5.02
N ARG A 132 10.64 11.93 -6.10
CA ARG A 132 10.89 12.84 -7.21
C ARG A 132 9.58 13.40 -7.76
N ASP A 133 9.66 14.61 -8.30
CA ASP A 133 8.72 15.04 -9.31
C ASP A 133 9.23 14.60 -10.71
N GLU A 134 8.63 15.11 -11.79
CA GLU A 134 9.03 14.76 -13.16
C GLU A 134 10.45 15.22 -13.53
N ASN A 135 11.01 16.20 -12.80
CA ASN A 135 12.24 16.89 -13.19
C ASN A 135 13.33 16.91 -12.11
N LYS A 136 12.99 16.69 -10.83
CA LYS A 136 13.86 16.91 -9.67
C LYS A 136 13.53 15.96 -8.51
N GLY A 137 14.54 15.63 -7.71
CA GLY A 137 14.34 14.93 -6.44
C GLY A 137 13.78 15.87 -5.36
N ALA A 138 12.88 15.37 -4.52
CA ALA A 138 12.35 16.13 -3.39
C ALA A 138 13.26 15.95 -2.15
N SER A 139 13.76 17.06 -1.60
CA SER A 139 14.69 17.05 -0.45
C SER A 139 14.01 17.35 0.89
N SER A 140 12.78 17.85 0.89
CA SER A 140 12.02 18.18 2.10
C SER A 140 11.39 16.94 2.74
N ILE A 141 11.33 16.94 4.08
CA ILE A 141 10.47 16.05 4.86
C ILE A 141 9.12 16.77 5.03
N ILE A 142 8.03 16.06 4.77
CA ILE A 142 6.68 16.56 5.02
C ILE A 142 5.98 15.70 6.07
N VAL A 143 5.21 16.35 6.94
CA VAL A 143 4.46 15.68 8.02
C VAL A 143 3.00 16.08 7.93
N TYR A 144 2.11 15.09 8.10
CA TYR A 144 0.67 15.28 8.08
C TYR A 144 0.05 14.75 9.36
N ASP A 145 -0.72 15.58 10.04
CA ASP A 145 -1.56 15.19 11.16
C ASP A 145 -2.84 14.54 10.62
N ILE A 146 -2.93 13.22 10.75
CA ILE A 146 -4.06 12.42 10.27
C ILE A 146 -5.32 12.73 11.07
N THR A 147 -5.17 13.05 12.36
CA THR A 147 -6.29 13.32 13.27
C THR A 147 -6.94 14.65 12.95
N ASN A 148 -6.11 15.67 12.74
CA ASN A 148 -6.57 17.03 12.46
C ASN A 148 -6.76 17.31 10.97
N ASN A 149 -6.38 16.37 10.10
CA ASN A 149 -6.47 16.49 8.64
C ASN A 149 -5.70 17.72 8.11
N THR A 150 -4.46 17.91 8.60
CA THR A 150 -3.65 19.11 8.29
C THR A 150 -2.17 18.77 8.11
N TRP A 151 -1.52 19.43 7.14
CA TRP A 151 -0.06 19.45 7.06
C TRP A 151 0.55 20.21 8.24
N THR A 152 1.66 19.73 8.77
CA THR A 152 2.37 20.31 9.91
C THR A 152 3.88 20.18 9.74
N ASN A 153 4.63 21.03 10.45
CA ASN A 153 6.08 20.93 10.56
C ASN A 153 6.52 20.27 11.88
N ALA A 154 5.57 19.92 12.75
CA ALA A 154 5.83 19.33 14.06
C ALA A 154 5.47 17.85 14.04
N PHE A 155 6.47 17.00 14.31
CA PHE A 155 6.24 15.60 14.69
C PHE A 155 6.42 15.47 16.19
N VAL A 156 5.36 15.03 16.89
CA VAL A 156 5.46 14.71 18.32
C VAL A 156 5.70 13.22 18.46
N ALA A 157 6.95 12.84 18.68
CA ALA A 157 7.28 11.47 19.04
C ALA A 157 6.66 11.15 20.40
N SER A 158 5.84 10.10 20.48
CA SER A 158 5.41 9.59 21.78
C SER A 158 6.66 9.14 22.56
N PRO A 159 6.83 9.54 23.83
CA PRO A 159 7.97 9.10 24.61
C PRO A 159 7.94 7.58 24.71
N SER A 160 8.95 6.90 24.14
CA SER A 160 9.13 5.47 24.37
C SER A 160 9.14 5.22 25.89
N PRO A 161 8.44 4.18 26.39
CA PRO A 161 8.66 3.70 27.74
C PRO A 161 10.15 3.37 27.86
N ARG A 162 10.89 4.18 28.63
CA ARG A 162 12.28 3.86 28.94
C ARG A 162 12.26 2.57 29.74
N VAL A 163 12.63 1.46 29.10
CA VAL A 163 13.07 0.27 29.84
C VAL A 163 14.28 0.73 30.66
N PRO A 164 14.24 0.66 32.01
CA PRO A 164 15.41 1.01 32.81
C PRO A 164 16.57 0.13 32.35
N ARG A 165 17.63 0.76 31.85
CA ARG A 165 18.88 0.06 31.58
C ARG A 165 19.35 -0.51 32.94
N PRO A 166 19.63 -1.82 33.08
CA PRO A 166 20.25 -2.32 34.29
C PRO A 166 21.57 -1.58 34.47
N THR A 167 21.66 -0.78 35.52
CA THR A 167 22.89 -0.10 35.92
C THR A 167 23.88 -1.18 36.30
N SER A 168 24.95 -1.35 35.52
CA SER A 168 26.10 -2.16 35.91
C SER A 168 26.80 -1.47 37.07
N SER A 169 26.35 -1.73 38.30
CA SER A 169 27.16 -1.44 39.48
C SER A 169 28.35 -2.40 39.44
N ASN A 170 29.56 -1.84 39.24
CA ASN A 170 30.82 -2.55 39.47
C ASN A 170 30.92 -2.89 40.96
N GLY A 171 30.30 -4.00 41.36
CA GLY A 171 30.57 -4.69 42.62
C GLY A 171 31.58 -5.81 42.37
N PRO A 172 32.45 -6.14 43.35
CA PRO A 172 33.45 -7.19 43.18
C PRO A 172 32.79 -8.53 42.88
N VAL A 173 33.34 -9.23 41.89
CA VAL A 173 32.91 -10.56 41.44
C VAL A 173 33.05 -11.54 42.61
N ALA A 174 31.94 -11.89 43.24
CA ALA A 174 31.88 -13.03 44.14
C ALA A 174 31.86 -14.32 43.31
N ALA A 175 32.73 -15.27 43.66
CA ALA A 175 32.84 -16.57 43.00
C ALA A 175 31.49 -17.34 43.03
N PRO A 176 31.19 -18.15 42.00
CA PRO A 176 29.94 -18.90 41.97
C PRO A 176 29.97 -20.02 43.02
N PRO A 177 28.92 -20.19 43.84
CA PRO A 177 28.79 -21.37 44.68
C PRO A 177 28.34 -22.59 43.85
N PRO A 178 28.64 -23.81 44.31
CA PRO A 178 28.40 -25.03 43.54
C PRO A 178 26.92 -25.40 43.50
N PHE A 179 26.57 -26.13 42.43
CA PHE A 179 25.25 -26.71 42.18
C PHE A 179 24.69 -27.46 43.39
N GLY A 180 23.50 -27.07 43.81
CA GLY A 180 22.69 -27.73 44.85
C GLY A 180 21.20 -27.71 44.48
N THR A 181 20.61 -28.89 44.63
CA THR A 181 19.26 -29.41 44.32
C THR A 181 18.01 -28.55 44.57
N PRO A 182 16.87 -28.89 43.91
CA PRO A 182 15.63 -28.12 43.98
C PRO A 182 14.86 -28.39 45.28
N SER A 183 14.26 -27.35 45.85
CA SER A 183 13.24 -27.49 46.89
C SER A 183 12.07 -26.54 46.65
N THR A 184 10.92 -27.09 46.98
CA THR A 184 9.55 -26.71 46.70
C THR A 184 9.02 -25.66 47.68
N ASP A 185 7.89 -25.07 47.27
CA ASP A 185 6.82 -24.48 48.08
C ASP A 185 6.76 -22.96 48.28
N GLY A 186 5.54 -22.44 48.07
CA GLY A 186 5.09 -21.17 48.61
C GLY A 186 4.17 -20.39 47.68
N GLN A 187 2.88 -20.76 47.64
CA GLN A 187 1.78 -19.95 47.09
C GLN A 187 1.73 -18.54 47.71
N GLU A 188 1.33 -17.54 46.93
CA GLU A 188 0.29 -16.61 47.39
C GLU A 188 -0.50 -16.02 46.22
N GLY A 189 -1.76 -16.42 46.12
CA GLY A 189 -2.75 -15.85 45.21
C GLY A 189 -3.54 -14.74 45.90
N SER A 190 -3.70 -13.61 45.23
CA SER A 190 -4.67 -12.57 45.60
C SER A 190 -5.74 -12.49 44.51
N ASN A 191 -6.84 -13.20 44.72
CA ASN A 191 -8.07 -13.09 43.93
C ASN A 191 -8.84 -11.83 44.36
N SER A 192 -8.92 -10.84 43.46
CA SER A 192 -9.87 -9.72 43.58
C SER A 192 -11.19 -10.10 42.94
N THR A 193 -12.17 -10.41 43.79
CA THR A 193 -13.54 -10.79 43.43
C THR A 193 -14.43 -9.55 43.37
N ARG A 194 -14.42 -8.81 42.26
CA ARG A 194 -15.51 -7.88 41.93
C ARG A 194 -15.54 -7.62 40.41
N SER A 195 -16.72 -7.78 39.80
CA SER A 195 -17.01 -7.63 38.36
C SER A 195 -16.79 -8.86 37.47
N LYS A 196 -17.46 -9.99 37.76
CA LYS A 196 -17.66 -11.07 36.77
C LYS A 196 -19.12 -11.25 36.36
N THR A 197 -20.08 -10.82 37.19
CA THR A 197 -21.50 -11.05 36.93
C THR A 197 -22.09 -10.11 35.87
N THR A 198 -21.65 -8.84 35.81
CA THR A 198 -22.17 -7.86 34.84
C THR A 198 -21.66 -8.09 33.42
N VAL A 199 -20.42 -8.56 33.27
CA VAL A 199 -19.82 -8.83 31.95
C VAL A 199 -20.49 -10.01 31.26
N ILE A 200 -20.83 -11.07 32.02
CA ILE A 200 -21.46 -12.28 31.47
C ILE A 200 -22.87 -12.00 30.92
N VAL A 201 -23.67 -11.17 31.61
CA VAL A 201 -25.03 -10.83 31.18
C VAL A 201 -25.00 -9.98 29.89
N VAL A 202 -24.09 -9.02 29.79
CA VAL A 202 -23.95 -8.19 28.58
C VAL A 202 -23.50 -9.03 27.39
N CYS A 203 -22.53 -9.92 27.57
CA CYS A 203 -22.09 -10.83 26.52
C CYS A 203 -23.22 -11.77 26.05
N ALA A 204 -24.04 -12.28 26.96
CA ALA A 204 -25.17 -13.14 26.62
C ALA A 204 -26.24 -12.38 25.79
N VAL A 205 -26.57 -11.14 26.17
CA VAL A 205 -27.53 -10.30 25.43
C VAL A 205 -27.02 -9.98 24.03
N VAL A 206 -25.74 -9.62 23.89
CA VAL A 206 -25.13 -9.33 22.58
C VAL A 206 -25.13 -10.56 21.68
N LEU A 207 -24.83 -11.75 22.22
CA LEU A 207 -24.87 -13.00 21.46
C LEU A 207 -26.29 -13.34 20.99
N ILE A 208 -27.30 -13.15 21.85
CA ILE A 208 -28.71 -13.39 21.49
C ILE A 208 -29.15 -12.45 20.35
N LEU A 209 -28.79 -11.16 20.42
CA LEU A 209 -29.10 -10.19 19.38
C LEU A 209 -28.40 -10.52 18.05
N ALA A 210 -27.15 -10.97 18.09
CA ALA A 210 -26.42 -11.40 16.90
C ALA A 210 -27.08 -12.62 16.23
N ILE A 211 -27.51 -13.60 17.02
CA ILE A 211 -28.20 -14.79 16.51
C ILE A 211 -29.54 -14.41 15.86
N LEU A 212 -30.32 -13.54 16.52
CA LEU A 212 -31.58 -13.02 15.95
C LEU A 212 -31.35 -12.29 14.62
N ALA A 213 -30.31 -11.47 14.51
CA ALA A 213 -29.98 -10.77 13.27
C ALA A 213 -29.64 -11.74 12.13
N VAL A 214 -28.88 -12.80 12.41
CA VAL A 214 -28.53 -13.84 11.42
C VAL A 214 -29.76 -14.62 10.97
N VAL A 215 -30.66 -15.00 11.89
CA VAL A 215 -31.90 -15.69 11.56
C VAL A 215 -32.80 -14.82 10.69
N LEU A 216 -32.98 -13.54 11.04
CA LEU A 216 -33.75 -12.59 10.24
C LEU A 216 -33.14 -12.36 8.86
N PHE A 217 -31.80 -12.28 8.78
CA PHE A 217 -31.09 -12.14 7.51
C PHE A 217 -31.28 -13.37 6.62
N ARG A 218 -31.18 -14.59 7.17
CA ARG A 218 -31.42 -15.83 6.43
C ARG A 218 -32.89 -15.98 6.01
N ALA A 219 -33.84 -15.60 6.86
CA ALA A 219 -35.26 -15.60 6.53
C ALA A 219 -35.59 -14.58 5.43
N ARG A 220 -34.98 -13.39 5.44
CA ARG A 220 -35.12 -12.40 4.36
C ARG A 220 -34.48 -12.86 3.06
N ARG A 221 -33.34 -13.55 3.12
CA ARG A 221 -32.67 -14.11 1.93
C ARG A 221 -33.48 -15.24 1.30
N ALA A 222 -34.15 -16.08 2.10
CA ALA A 222 -35.03 -17.14 1.61
C ALA A 222 -36.34 -16.62 0.99
N ARG A 223 -36.78 -15.41 1.35
CA ARG A 223 -37.99 -14.77 0.83
C ARG A 223 -37.78 -13.86 -0.38
N ARG A 224 -36.56 -13.74 -0.93
CA ARG A 224 -36.37 -13.03 -2.20
C ARG A 224 -36.99 -13.87 -3.33
N PRO A 225 -38.06 -13.40 -4.00
CA PRO A 225 -38.60 -14.12 -5.15
C PRO A 225 -37.54 -14.14 -6.26
N ARG A 226 -37.22 -15.34 -6.77
CA ARG A 226 -36.58 -15.50 -8.08
C ARG A 226 -37.63 -15.11 -9.11
N ASN A 227 -37.54 -13.91 -9.67
CA ASN A 227 -38.26 -13.53 -10.88
C ASN A 227 -37.53 -12.34 -11.52
N LEU A 228 -36.56 -12.64 -12.39
CA LEU A 228 -36.11 -11.78 -13.48
C LEU A 228 -35.25 -12.58 -14.48
N GLN A 229 -35.75 -13.73 -14.95
CA GLN A 229 -35.11 -14.47 -16.03
C GLN A 229 -36.09 -14.90 -17.14
N ASP A 230 -37.41 -14.88 -16.89
CA ASP A 230 -38.44 -15.23 -17.89
C ASP A 230 -38.98 -14.03 -18.69
N SER A 231 -38.14 -13.05 -19.07
CA SER A 231 -38.63 -11.89 -19.86
C SER A 231 -37.67 -11.39 -20.94
N LEU A 232 -36.71 -12.20 -21.37
CA LEU A 232 -35.76 -11.86 -22.45
C LEU A 232 -35.62 -12.96 -23.51
N GLU A 233 -36.65 -13.79 -23.71
CA GLU A 233 -36.70 -14.79 -24.78
C GLU A 233 -37.79 -14.52 -25.84
N ASP A 234 -38.25 -13.27 -26.00
CA ASP A 234 -39.27 -12.94 -27.03
C ASP A 234 -38.81 -11.95 -28.11
N VAL A 235 -37.51 -11.65 -28.22
CA VAL A 235 -36.99 -10.78 -29.30
C VAL A 235 -35.62 -11.24 -29.81
N LEU A 236 -35.55 -12.40 -30.46
CA LEU A 236 -34.47 -12.70 -31.42
C LEU A 236 -35.06 -13.48 -32.62
N PRO A 237 -34.85 -13.04 -33.87
CA PRO A 237 -35.35 -13.76 -35.03
C PRO A 237 -34.51 -15.00 -35.35
N ASP A 238 -35.20 -16.00 -35.91
CA ASP A 238 -34.76 -17.36 -36.19
C ASP A 238 -33.47 -17.48 -37.02
N ARG A 239 -32.66 -18.48 -36.66
CA ARG A 239 -31.31 -18.69 -37.18
C ARG A 239 -31.25 -19.62 -38.40
N ASP A 240 -32.22 -19.50 -39.31
CA ASP A 240 -32.35 -20.41 -40.49
C ASP A 240 -32.36 -19.70 -41.86
N THR A 241 -31.76 -18.52 -42.00
CA THR A 241 -31.61 -17.84 -43.32
C THR A 241 -30.18 -17.50 -43.73
N LEU A 242 -29.19 -18.27 -43.26
CA LEU A 242 -27.79 -18.14 -43.69
C LEU A 242 -27.29 -19.41 -44.39
N SER A 243 -27.89 -19.76 -45.53
CA SER A 243 -27.27 -20.72 -46.47
C SER A 243 -27.40 -20.38 -47.96
N SER A 244 -27.81 -19.15 -48.30
CA SER A 244 -27.99 -18.74 -49.71
C SER A 244 -27.41 -17.36 -49.99
N SER A 245 -26.10 -17.18 -49.77
CA SER A 245 -25.32 -16.11 -50.41
C SER A 245 -23.82 -16.21 -50.06
N GLN A 246 -23.21 -17.36 -50.33
CA GLN A 246 -21.78 -17.43 -50.61
C GLN A 246 -21.61 -17.75 -52.08
N ASN A 247 -21.59 -16.69 -52.90
CA ASN A 247 -20.91 -16.61 -54.19
C ASN A 247 -21.17 -15.22 -54.75
N ILE A 248 -20.18 -14.33 -54.62
CA ILE A 248 -19.70 -13.39 -55.65
C ILE A 248 -18.46 -12.72 -55.06
N ILE A 249 -17.30 -13.07 -55.61
CA ILE A 249 -16.03 -12.36 -55.46
C ILE A 249 -16.05 -11.18 -56.44
N THR A 250 -15.62 -9.98 -56.04
CA THR A 250 -14.63 -9.13 -56.77
C THR A 250 -14.37 -7.76 -56.13
N GLN A 251 -13.08 -7.50 -55.82
CA GLN A 251 -12.30 -6.25 -55.75
C GLN A 251 -12.65 -5.10 -54.75
N PRO A 252 -11.62 -4.49 -54.10
CA PRO A 252 -11.79 -3.24 -53.35
C PRO A 252 -11.79 -2.01 -54.27
N PRO A 253 -12.56 -0.95 -53.95
CA PRO A 253 -12.69 0.22 -54.81
C PRO A 253 -11.46 1.14 -54.76
N SER A 254 -11.10 1.66 -55.93
CA SER A 254 -10.17 2.78 -56.12
C SER A 254 -10.80 4.08 -55.64
N TYR A 255 -10.07 4.83 -54.80
CA TYR A 255 -10.43 6.19 -54.42
C TYR A 255 -9.84 7.17 -55.43
N SER A 256 -10.69 7.96 -56.10
CA SER A 256 -10.29 9.12 -56.89
C SER A 256 -10.35 10.39 -56.01
N MET A 257 -9.24 11.13 -55.96
CA MET A 257 -9.15 12.45 -55.32
C MET A 257 -9.66 13.55 -56.27
N PRO A 258 -10.36 14.58 -55.77
CA PRO A 258 -10.76 15.75 -56.57
C PRO A 258 -9.55 16.66 -56.89
N PRO A 259 -9.58 17.40 -58.02
CA PRO A 259 -8.44 18.20 -58.47
C PRO A 259 -8.43 19.58 -57.80
N GLY A 260 -7.26 19.98 -57.29
CA GLY A 260 -6.99 21.38 -56.92
C GLY A 260 -6.65 21.63 -55.46
N ALA A 261 -5.47 21.18 -55.02
CA ALA A 261 -4.69 21.82 -53.96
C ALA A 261 -3.23 21.36 -54.12
N SER A 262 -2.51 22.05 -55.00
CA SER A 262 -1.06 21.96 -55.13
C SER A 262 -0.42 22.81 -54.05
N GLU A 263 0.15 22.20 -53.01
CA GLU A 263 1.42 22.59 -52.37
C GLU A 263 1.72 21.61 -51.23
N VAL A 264 2.54 20.60 -51.51
CA VAL A 264 3.21 19.83 -50.45
C VAL A 264 4.45 20.64 -50.09
N LEU A 265 4.38 21.36 -48.97
CA LEU A 265 5.59 21.81 -48.28
C LEU A 265 6.34 20.55 -47.81
N ASP A 266 7.48 20.31 -48.44
CA ASP A 266 8.45 19.27 -48.10
C ASP A 266 9.03 19.58 -46.72
N TYR A 267 8.34 19.17 -45.65
CA TYR A 267 8.85 19.30 -44.29
C TYR A 267 9.87 18.19 -44.05
N LYS A 268 11.12 18.50 -44.36
CA LYS A 268 12.29 17.75 -43.92
C LYS A 268 12.64 18.19 -42.50
N PRO A 269 12.50 17.34 -41.46
CA PRO A 269 12.99 17.70 -40.14
C PRO A 269 14.52 17.83 -40.18
N PRO A 270 15.11 18.80 -39.45
CA PRO A 270 16.55 18.89 -39.35
C PRO A 270 17.09 17.65 -38.63
N ILE A 271 17.98 16.92 -39.30
CA ILE A 271 18.85 15.94 -38.66
C ILE A 271 19.76 16.76 -37.74
N ALA A 272 19.45 16.77 -36.45
CA ALA A 272 20.44 17.11 -35.45
C ALA A 272 21.41 15.93 -35.38
N ASP A 273 22.67 16.16 -35.78
CA ASP A 273 23.78 15.25 -35.51
C ASP A 273 23.93 15.12 -33.99
N VAL A 274 23.19 14.19 -33.39
CA VAL A 274 23.44 13.75 -32.03
C VAL A 274 24.66 12.83 -32.09
N LEU A 275 25.84 13.44 -31.90
CA LEU A 275 27.05 12.71 -31.54
C LEU A 275 26.75 11.94 -30.24
N TYR A 276 26.49 10.64 -30.36
CA TYR A 276 26.56 9.74 -29.22
C TYR A 276 27.98 9.81 -28.65
N PRO A 277 28.17 10.09 -27.34
CA PRO A 277 29.46 9.83 -26.73
C PRO A 277 29.74 8.32 -26.79
N PRO A 278 31.00 7.89 -27.01
CA PRO A 278 31.34 6.48 -26.97
C PRO A 278 31.02 5.89 -25.60
N ALA A 279 30.59 4.63 -25.59
CA ALA A 279 30.30 3.88 -24.39
C ALA A 279 31.50 3.90 -23.42
N PRO A 280 31.29 4.09 -22.10
CA PRO A 280 32.39 4.00 -21.15
C PRO A 280 32.96 2.57 -21.16
N GLU A 281 34.28 2.47 -21.30
CA GLU A 281 35.03 1.22 -21.17
C GLU A 281 34.71 0.54 -19.83
N HIS A 282 34.60 -0.79 -19.88
CA HIS A 282 34.39 -1.64 -18.72
C HIS A 282 35.49 -1.42 -17.67
N ILE A 283 35.17 -0.70 -16.60
CA ILE A 283 35.96 -0.75 -15.36
C ILE A 283 35.61 -2.07 -14.66
N PRO A 284 36.56 -2.99 -14.43
CA PRO A 284 36.27 -4.18 -13.65
C PRO A 284 35.97 -3.77 -12.21
N LEU A 285 34.80 -4.17 -11.71
CA LEU A 285 34.43 -4.07 -10.29
C LEU A 285 35.43 -4.89 -9.46
N GLN A 286 36.36 -4.21 -8.78
CA GLN A 286 37.09 -4.81 -7.67
C GLN A 286 36.11 -5.00 -6.50
N THR A 287 35.72 -6.23 -6.26
CA THR A 287 34.98 -6.64 -5.06
C THR A 287 35.95 -6.77 -3.90
N GLU A 288 36.00 -5.78 -3.03
CA GLU A 288 36.56 -5.93 -1.68
C GLU A 288 35.40 -6.10 -0.67
N PRO A 289 35.41 -7.14 0.18
CA PRO A 289 34.34 -7.36 1.15
C PRO A 289 34.51 -6.42 2.36
N ILE A 290 33.62 -5.43 2.48
CA ILE A 290 33.49 -4.62 3.71
C ILE A 290 32.67 -5.41 4.74
N TYR A 291 33.32 -6.30 5.46
CA TYR A 291 32.94 -6.69 6.81
C TYR A 291 34.17 -6.62 7.71
N ARG A 292 34.39 -5.47 8.36
CA ARG A 292 35.17 -5.41 9.59
C ARG A 292 34.28 -4.90 10.72
N ALA A 293 33.88 -5.85 11.56
CA ALA A 293 33.35 -5.57 12.89
C ALA A 293 34.34 -4.68 13.65
N ALA A 294 33.84 -3.58 14.21
CA ALA A 294 34.60 -2.74 15.13
C ALA A 294 34.97 -3.56 16.36
N ARG A 295 36.27 -3.87 16.51
CA ARG A 295 36.83 -4.37 17.78
C ARG A 295 36.98 -3.19 18.74
N LEU A 296 36.34 -3.28 19.89
CA LEU A 296 36.58 -2.39 21.03
C LEU A 296 38.05 -2.49 21.47
N PRO A 297 38.69 -1.38 21.88
CA PRO A 297 40.08 -1.39 22.31
C PRO A 297 40.24 -2.15 23.62
N GLN A 298 41.16 -3.12 23.63
CA GLN A 298 41.65 -3.73 24.87
C GLN A 298 42.69 -2.82 25.53
N ASN A 299 42.51 -2.58 26.82
CA ASN A 299 43.45 -1.89 27.71
C ASN A 299 44.77 -2.68 27.80
N PRO A 300 45.95 -2.07 27.52
CA PRO A 300 47.20 -2.69 27.89
C PRO A 300 47.53 -2.40 29.35
N HIS A 301 47.61 -3.46 30.14
CA HIS A 301 48.19 -3.45 31.46
C HIS A 301 49.63 -2.94 31.41
N THR A 302 49.91 -2.06 32.37
CA THR A 302 51.21 -1.53 32.76
C THR A 302 52.17 -2.67 33.10
N VAL A 303 53.33 -2.70 32.44
CA VAL A 303 54.52 -3.38 32.97
C VAL A 303 55.64 -2.34 33.06
N VAL A 304 56.30 -2.42 34.20
CA VAL A 304 57.22 -1.50 34.86
C VAL A 304 58.68 -1.84 34.47
N ARG A 305 59.59 -0.84 34.60
CA ARG A 305 61.08 -0.87 34.61
C ARG A 305 61.78 -0.90 33.25
N ASP A 306 62.94 -0.28 33.02
CA ASP A 306 63.97 0.31 33.90
C ASP A 306 64.86 1.27 33.09
N ARG A 307 65.39 2.30 33.76
CA ARG A 307 66.48 3.26 33.42
C ARG A 307 66.19 4.43 32.49
#